data_AF-A0AAW4BPU2-F1
#
_entry.id   AF-A0AAW4BPU2-F1
#
_cell.length_a   1.000
_cell.length_b   1.000
_cell.length_c   1.000
_cell.angle_alpha   90.00
_cell.angle_beta   90.00
_cell.angle_gamma   90.00
#
_symmetry.space_group_name_H-M   'P 1'
#
loop_
_entity.id
_entity.type
_entity.pdbx_description
1 polymer ?
#
loop_
_entity_poly.entity_id
_entity_poly.type
_entity_poly.pdbx_seq_one_letter_code
_entity_poly.pdbx_strand_id
1 'polypeptide(L)'
;KVLDPSCGTGGFLEQTLSFINRKLCEEEEVKLGAETTEEFISIQQQIKKFAENNLFGCDFDPFLCRASQMNVVMASNAMANIYHMNSLEYPHGHLKGVEPAKSKIPVGDSSGKDGSIDVILTNPPFGSDIPVTDKQILEQFDLAYIWECTE
;
A
#
# COMPACT_ATOMS: atom_id res chain seq x y z
N LYS A 1 3.94 -8.06 -4.50
CA LYS A 1 2.92 -7.11 -4.03
C LYS A 1 3.55 -6.07 -3.11
N VAL A 2 3.23 -4.81 -3.32
CA VAL A 2 3.70 -3.64 -2.57
C VAL A 2 2.53 -3.04 -1.79
N LEU A 3 2.75 -2.71 -0.52
CA LEU A 3 1.77 -2.05 0.34
C LEU A 3 2.34 -0.79 0.98
N ASP A 4 1.55 0.29 0.96
CA ASP A 4 1.74 1.44 1.84
C ASP A 4 0.57 1.53 2.86
N PRO A 5 0.77 1.09 4.13
CA PRO A 5 -0.28 1.06 5.14
C PRO A 5 -0.69 2.44 5.72
N SER A 6 0.00 3.51 5.34
CA SER A 6 -0.33 4.89 5.72
C SER A 6 0.00 5.83 4.57
N CYS A 7 -0.71 5.64 3.46
CA CYS A 7 -0.26 6.16 2.17
C CYS A 7 -0.36 7.66 2.01
N GLY A 8 -1.12 8.36 2.87
CA GLY A 8 -1.37 9.78 2.74
C GLY A 8 -1.90 10.12 1.35
N THR A 9 -1.23 11.04 0.65
CA THR A 9 -1.54 11.40 -0.74
C THR A 9 -1.00 10.42 -1.78
N GLY A 10 -0.36 9.31 -1.40
CA GLY A 10 0.07 8.25 -2.32
C GLY A 10 1.44 8.42 -2.95
N GLY A 11 2.33 9.21 -2.34
CA GLY A 11 3.66 9.49 -2.88
C GLY A 11 4.50 8.23 -3.14
N PHE A 12 4.57 7.29 -2.18
CA PHE A 12 5.30 6.03 -2.40
C PHE A 12 4.66 5.14 -3.47
N LEU A 13 3.33 5.14 -3.57
CA LEU A 13 2.61 4.36 -4.58
C LEU A 13 2.90 4.89 -6.00
N GLU A 14 2.87 6.20 -6.17
CA GLU A 14 3.23 6.85 -7.43
C GLU A 14 4.71 6.63 -7.79
N GLN A 15 5.62 6.79 -6.83
CA GLN A 15 7.05 6.53 -7.06
C GLN A 15 7.34 5.06 -7.37
N THR A 16 6.56 4.13 -6.81
CA THR A 16 6.64 2.70 -7.18
C THR A 16 6.27 2.52 -8.65
N LEU A 17 5.18 3.11 -9.12
CA LEU A 17 4.78 3.04 -10.54
C LEU A 17 5.83 3.70 -11.45
N SER A 18 6.37 4.84 -11.05
CA SER A 18 7.45 5.53 -11.76
C SER A 18 8.71 4.66 -11.87
N PHE A 19 9.06 3.94 -10.80
CA PHE A 19 10.16 2.97 -10.80
C PHE A 19 9.89 1.79 -11.74
N ILE A 20 8.70 1.20 -11.69
CA ILE A 20 8.30 0.10 -12.58
C ILE A 20 8.33 0.56 -14.05
N ASN A 21 7.83 1.76 -14.35
CA ASN A 21 7.89 2.33 -15.70
C ASN A 21 9.33 2.40 -16.22
N ARG A 22 10.25 2.97 -15.44
CA ARG A 22 11.67 3.04 -15.83
C ARG A 22 12.27 1.65 -16.08
N LYS A 23 11.98 0.70 -15.19
CA LYS A 23 12.50 -0.66 -15.31
C LYS A 23 11.99 -1.36 -16.57
N LEU A 24 10.71 -1.21 -16.90
CA LEU A 24 10.13 -1.78 -18.13
C LEU A 24 10.74 -1.15 -19.38
N CYS A 25 10.91 0.18 -19.41
CA CYS A 25 11.60 0.85 -20.52
C CYS A 25 13.04 0.35 -20.69
N GLU A 26 13.77 0.14 -19.58
CA GLU A 26 15.13 -0.41 -19.60
C GLU A 26 15.16 -1.87 -20.13
N GLU A 27 14.22 -2.71 -19.70
CA GLU A 27 14.11 -4.11 -20.12
C GLU A 27 13.72 -4.27 -21.60
N GLU A 28 12.88 -3.37 -22.12
CA GLU A 28 12.44 -3.36 -23.53
C GLU A 28 13.35 -2.52 -24.44
N GLU A 29 14.46 -1.98 -23.91
CA GLU A 29 15.39 -1.08 -24.61
C GLU A 29 14.71 0.17 -25.22
N VAL A 30 13.61 0.61 -24.61
CA VAL A 30 12.82 1.78 -25.00
C VAL A 30 13.35 3.04 -24.33
N LYS A 31 13.59 4.10 -25.11
CA LYS A 31 13.98 5.41 -24.55
C LYS A 31 12.76 6.16 -24.04
N LEU A 32 12.70 6.38 -22.72
CA LEU A 32 11.69 7.21 -22.06
C LEU A 32 11.47 8.54 -22.80
N GLY A 33 10.23 8.77 -23.22
CA GLY A 33 9.82 10.00 -23.92
C GLY A 33 10.15 10.04 -25.42
N ALA A 34 10.81 9.03 -25.96
CA ALA A 34 11.04 8.84 -27.40
C ALA A 34 10.42 7.53 -27.91
N GLU A 35 9.42 7.03 -27.19
CA GLU A 35 8.71 5.77 -27.44
C GLU A 35 7.80 5.92 -28.66
N THR A 36 7.70 4.87 -29.46
CA THR A 36 6.64 4.74 -30.44
C THR A 36 5.28 4.60 -29.73
N THR A 37 4.20 4.86 -30.46
CA THR A 37 2.85 4.69 -29.91
C THR A 37 2.57 3.25 -29.46
N GLU A 38 3.14 2.25 -30.15
CA GLU A 38 2.96 0.83 -29.81
C GLU A 38 3.70 0.46 -28.51
N GLU A 39 4.96 0.90 -28.37
CA GLU A 39 5.77 0.71 -27.15
C GLU A 39 5.09 1.36 -25.93
N PHE A 40 4.65 2.60 -26.08
CA PHE A 40 3.94 3.32 -25.01
C PHE A 40 2.69 2.56 -24.56
N ILE A 41 1.88 2.07 -25.50
CA ILE A 41 0.66 1.31 -25.16
C ILE A 41 1.02 0.00 -24.44
N SER A 42 2.06 -0.72 -24.90
CA SER A 42 2.53 -1.95 -24.27
C SER A 42 2.95 -1.72 -22.81
N ILE A 43 3.82 -0.74 -22.57
CA ILE A 43 4.34 -0.42 -21.23
C ILE A 43 3.20 0.02 -20.31
N GLN A 44 2.29 0.88 -20.79
CA GLN A 44 1.13 1.32 -20.01
C GLN A 44 0.19 0.17 -19.63
N GLN A 45 0.00 -0.83 -20.49
CA GLN A 45 -0.78 -2.02 -20.15
C GLN A 45 -0.12 -2.84 -19.03
N GLN A 46 1.20 -2.96 -19.03
CA GLN A 46 1.94 -3.66 -17.98
C GLN A 46 1.87 -2.91 -16.65
N ILE A 47 2.03 -1.59 -16.66
CA ILE A 47 1.89 -0.73 -15.48
C ILE A 47 0.48 -0.84 -14.91
N LYS A 48 -0.56 -0.77 -15.76
CA LYS A 48 -1.94 -0.96 -15.35
C LYS A 48 -2.14 -2.31 -14.67
N LYS A 49 -1.65 -3.40 -15.27
CA LYS A 49 -1.74 -4.75 -14.70
C LYS A 49 -1.01 -4.86 -13.36
N PHE A 50 0.13 -4.18 -13.22
CA PHE A 50 0.84 -4.11 -11.95
C PHE A 50 0.03 -3.36 -10.89
N ALA A 51 -0.51 -2.18 -11.21
CA ALA A 51 -1.33 -1.38 -10.30
C ALA A 51 -2.55 -2.15 -9.79
N GLU A 52 -3.27 -2.84 -10.69
CA GLU A 52 -4.50 -3.58 -10.35
C GLU A 52 -4.28 -4.80 -9.45
N ASN A 53 -3.14 -5.48 -9.59
CA ASN A 53 -2.89 -6.79 -8.96
C ASN A 53 -1.85 -6.76 -7.84
N ASN A 54 -0.94 -5.77 -7.85
CA ASN A 54 0.26 -5.80 -7.01
C ASN A 54 0.49 -4.53 -6.19
N LEU A 55 -0.22 -3.43 -6.45
CA LEU A 55 -0.05 -2.17 -5.72
C LEU A 55 -1.24 -1.93 -4.79
N PHE A 56 -0.94 -1.72 -3.50
CA PHE A 56 -1.94 -1.56 -2.45
C PHE A 56 -1.60 -0.37 -1.55
N GLY A 57 -2.63 0.33 -1.07
CA GLY A 57 -2.47 1.39 -0.09
C GLY A 57 -3.64 1.45 0.88
N CYS A 58 -3.44 2.04 2.04
CA CYS A 58 -4.54 2.46 2.89
C CYS A 58 -4.20 3.70 3.70
N ASP A 59 -5.26 4.39 4.11
CA ASP A 59 -5.17 5.51 5.03
C ASP A 59 -6.44 5.58 5.89
N PHE A 60 -6.30 6.14 7.10
CA PHE A 60 -7.43 6.39 7.99
C PHE A 60 -8.25 7.60 7.54
N ASP A 61 -7.65 8.57 6.85
CA ASP A 61 -8.39 9.73 6.33
C ASP A 61 -8.99 9.41 4.94
N PRO A 62 -10.32 9.46 4.78
CA PRO A 62 -10.96 9.19 3.49
C PRO A 62 -10.64 10.25 2.43
N PHE A 63 -10.26 11.48 2.82
CA PHE A 63 -9.78 12.51 1.89
C PHE A 63 -8.41 12.14 1.30
N LEU A 64 -7.48 11.70 2.15
CA LEU A 64 -6.16 11.24 1.72
C LEU A 64 -6.27 10.00 0.82
N CYS A 65 -7.14 9.05 1.16
CA CYS A 65 -7.46 7.92 0.27
C CYS A 65 -7.89 8.37 -1.13
N ARG A 66 -8.76 9.40 -1.23
CA ARG A 66 -9.20 9.94 -2.53
C ARG A 66 -8.07 10.63 -3.29
N ALA A 67 -7.23 11.40 -2.59
CA ALA A 67 -6.08 12.06 -3.21
C ALA A 67 -5.08 11.02 -3.76
N SER A 68 -4.77 9.99 -2.97
CA SER A 68 -3.93 8.86 -3.36
C SER A 68 -4.50 8.10 -4.56
N GLN A 69 -5.83 7.86 -4.58
CA GLN A 69 -6.53 7.25 -5.71
C GLN A 69 -6.32 8.05 -7.00
N MET A 70 -6.47 9.38 -6.95
CA MET A 70 -6.29 10.24 -8.11
C MET A 70 -4.84 10.19 -8.63
N ASN A 71 -3.85 10.20 -7.73
CA ASN A 71 -2.44 10.14 -8.12
C ASN A 71 -2.09 8.82 -8.82
N VAL A 72 -2.56 7.68 -8.30
CA VAL A 72 -2.32 6.38 -8.93
C VAL A 72 -3.05 6.26 -10.27
N VAL A 73 -4.31 6.72 -10.36
CA VAL A 73 -5.06 6.71 -11.63
C VAL A 73 -4.34 7.53 -12.69
N MET A 74 -3.81 8.71 -12.33
CA MET A 74 -3.06 9.56 -13.24
C MET A 74 -1.76 8.88 -13.73
N ALA A 75 -1.07 8.16 -12.85
CA ALA A 75 0.20 7.51 -13.17
C ALA A 75 0.07 6.18 -13.93
N SER A 76 -1.05 5.46 -13.78
CA SER A 76 -1.20 4.09 -14.29
C SER A 76 -2.41 3.85 -15.20
N ASN A 77 -3.30 4.85 -15.35
CA ASN A 77 -4.59 4.71 -16.02
C ASN A 77 -5.42 3.50 -15.48
N ALA A 78 -5.27 3.23 -14.18
CA ALA A 78 -5.85 2.09 -13.49
C ALA A 78 -6.47 2.50 -12.15
N MET A 79 -7.54 1.81 -11.76
CA MET A 79 -8.09 1.99 -10.41
C MET A 79 -7.13 1.35 -9.40
N ALA A 80 -6.62 2.17 -8.48
CA ALA A 80 -5.79 1.74 -7.38
C ALA A 80 -6.55 0.87 -6.37
N ASN A 81 -5.83 -0.05 -5.72
CA ASN A 81 -6.33 -0.76 -4.54
C ASN A 81 -6.02 0.06 -3.27
N ILE A 82 -6.73 1.18 -3.10
CA ILE A 82 -6.58 2.04 -1.92
C ILE A 82 -7.80 1.92 -1.02
N TYR A 83 -7.56 1.65 0.26
CA TYR A 83 -8.61 1.34 1.22
C TYR A 83 -8.67 2.36 2.36
N HIS A 84 -9.87 2.86 2.63
CA HIS A 84 -10.12 3.68 3.81
C HIS A 84 -10.25 2.78 5.04
N MET A 85 -9.16 2.66 5.80
CA MET A 85 -9.07 1.79 6.98
C MET A 85 -7.95 2.21 7.93
N ASN A 86 -8.07 1.84 9.21
CA ASN A 86 -6.99 1.90 10.16
C ASN A 86 -6.12 0.66 9.98
N SER A 87 -4.87 0.83 9.55
CA SER A 87 -3.95 -0.27 9.31
C SER A 87 -3.55 -1.00 10.59
N LEU A 88 -3.61 -0.35 11.77
CA LEU A 88 -3.35 -1.00 13.06
C LEU A 88 -4.48 -1.94 13.51
N GLU A 89 -5.70 -1.72 13.02
CA GLU A 89 -6.84 -2.58 13.32
C GLU A 89 -7.02 -3.67 12.25
N TYR A 90 -6.25 -3.66 11.16
CA TYR A 90 -6.41 -4.62 10.08
C TYR A 90 -5.92 -6.02 10.51
N PRO A 91 -6.68 -7.11 10.28
CA PRO A 91 -7.90 -7.23 9.48
C PRO A 91 -9.22 -7.10 10.28
N HIS A 92 -9.18 -6.77 11.56
CA HIS A 92 -10.36 -6.79 12.45
C HIS A 92 -11.11 -5.45 12.55
N GLY A 93 -10.61 -4.40 11.90
CA GLY A 93 -11.20 -3.06 11.94
C GLY A 93 -12.60 -2.97 11.33
N HIS A 94 -13.29 -1.88 11.65
CA HIS A 94 -14.70 -1.66 11.32
C HIS A 94 -14.93 -0.72 10.13
N LEU A 95 -13.86 -0.10 9.60
CA LEU A 95 -13.95 0.84 8.49
C LEU A 95 -14.23 0.13 7.15
N LYS A 96 -14.89 0.85 6.24
CA LYS A 96 -15.42 0.31 4.98
C LYS A 96 -14.35 -0.32 4.05
N GLY A 97 -13.08 0.09 4.18
CA GLY A 97 -11.98 -0.45 3.40
C GLY A 97 -11.51 -1.84 3.83
N VAL A 98 -11.86 -2.32 5.02
CA VAL A 98 -11.33 -3.56 5.60
C VAL A 98 -11.78 -4.80 4.83
N GLU A 99 -13.09 -4.95 4.60
CA GLU A 99 -13.65 -6.10 3.88
C GLU A 99 -13.09 -6.26 2.46
N PRO A 100 -13.07 -5.22 1.60
CA PRO A 100 -12.47 -5.36 0.28
C PRO A 100 -10.95 -5.59 0.36
N ALA A 101 -10.23 -5.02 1.34
CA ALA A 101 -8.81 -5.28 1.54
C ALA A 101 -8.52 -6.74 1.88
N LYS A 102 -9.30 -7.39 2.77
CA LYS A 102 -9.14 -8.83 3.13
C LYS A 102 -9.07 -9.76 1.94
N SER A 103 -9.90 -9.49 0.93
CA SER A 103 -9.95 -10.31 -0.29
C SER A 103 -8.66 -10.24 -1.13
N LYS A 104 -7.93 -9.11 -1.09
CA LYS A 104 -6.77 -8.86 -1.94
C LYS A 104 -5.42 -8.92 -1.20
N ILE A 105 -5.45 -8.62 0.10
CA ILE A 105 -4.29 -8.54 1.00
C ILE A 105 -4.49 -9.56 2.13
N PRO A 106 -4.36 -10.87 1.88
CA PRO A 106 -4.34 -11.83 2.96
C PRO A 106 -3.17 -11.52 3.92
N VAL A 107 -3.52 -11.35 5.19
CA VAL A 107 -2.56 -11.36 6.30
C VAL A 107 -2.13 -12.79 6.58
N GLY A 108 -0.90 -12.94 7.01
CA GLY A 108 -0.47 -14.20 7.59
C GLY A 108 -1.16 -14.42 8.94
N ASP A 109 -1.22 -15.67 9.38
CA ASP A 109 -1.83 -16.02 10.66
C ASP A 109 -0.91 -16.94 11.47
N SER A 110 -1.26 -17.12 12.75
CA SER A 110 -0.54 -17.98 13.68
C SER A 110 -0.70 -19.48 13.37
N SER A 111 -1.49 -19.85 12.35
CA SER A 111 -1.54 -21.22 11.81
C SER A 111 -0.44 -21.50 10.79
N GLY A 112 0.42 -20.52 10.51
CA GLY A 112 1.55 -20.64 9.59
C GLY A 112 1.19 -20.31 8.15
N LYS A 113 0.05 -19.66 7.90
CA LYS A 113 -0.25 -19.11 6.58
C LYS A 113 0.58 -17.85 6.39
N ASP A 114 1.35 -17.78 5.31
CA ASP A 114 2.10 -16.58 4.97
C ASP A 114 1.17 -15.46 4.46
N GLY A 115 1.52 -14.22 4.81
CA GLY A 115 0.92 -13.04 4.20
C GLY A 115 1.31 -12.92 2.72
N SER A 116 0.61 -12.08 1.96
CA SER A 116 0.90 -11.92 0.52
C SER A 116 1.69 -10.67 0.12
N ILE A 117 2.11 -9.84 1.07
CA ILE A 117 2.85 -8.61 0.80
C ILE A 117 4.35 -8.90 0.81
N ASP A 118 5.03 -8.54 -0.26
CA ASP A 118 6.47 -8.74 -0.42
C ASP A 118 7.27 -7.50 0.03
N VAL A 119 6.70 -6.31 -0.17
CA VAL A 119 7.38 -5.04 0.13
C VAL A 119 6.42 -4.08 0.82
N ILE A 120 6.88 -3.47 1.91
CA ILE A 120 6.19 -2.36 2.57
C ILE A 120 7.02 -1.09 2.36
N LEU A 121 6.42 -0.06 1.78
CA LEU A 121 7.01 1.27 1.61
C LEU A 121 6.08 2.27 2.28
N THR A 122 6.53 2.92 3.36
CA THR A 122 5.62 3.74 4.14
C THR A 122 6.34 4.76 5.01
N ASN A 123 5.66 5.85 5.30
CA ASN A 123 6.05 6.84 6.29
C ASN A 123 4.91 6.99 7.31
N PRO A 124 4.91 6.17 8.38
CA PRO A 124 3.83 6.16 9.34
C PRO A 124 3.79 7.46 10.14
N PRO A 125 2.64 7.84 10.71
CA PRO A 125 2.55 9.03 11.56
C PRO A 125 3.48 8.91 12.77
N PHE A 126 4.24 9.96 13.06
CA PHE A 126 5.09 10.04 14.24
C PHE A 126 4.24 10.38 15.46
N GLY A 127 3.89 9.36 16.25
CA GLY A 127 2.91 9.44 17.34
C GLY A 127 3.41 10.03 18.66
N SER A 128 4.44 10.87 18.69
CA SER A 128 4.97 11.43 19.94
C SER A 128 3.94 12.28 20.69
N ASP A 129 3.04 12.95 19.96
CA ASP A 129 2.03 13.85 20.54
C ASP A 129 0.61 13.24 20.57
N ILE A 130 0.41 12.07 19.94
CA ILE A 130 -0.88 11.39 19.85
C ILE A 130 -0.67 9.88 20.08
N PRO A 131 -0.54 9.44 21.34
CA PRO A 131 -0.33 8.03 21.63
C PRO A 131 -1.58 7.21 21.30
N VAL A 132 -1.39 6.03 20.72
CA VAL A 132 -2.44 5.02 20.64
C VAL A 132 -2.64 4.47 22.04
N THR A 133 -3.83 4.65 22.61
CA THR A 133 -4.19 4.19 23.96
C THR A 133 -5.23 3.08 23.97
N ASP A 134 -5.76 2.71 22.80
CA ASP A 134 -6.76 1.67 22.68
C ASP A 134 -6.13 0.30 22.96
N LYS A 135 -6.51 -0.27 24.09
CA LYS A 135 -6.04 -1.58 24.55
C LYS A 135 -6.33 -2.69 23.53
N GLN A 136 -7.46 -2.65 22.82
CA GLN A 136 -7.80 -3.66 21.82
C GLN A 136 -6.82 -3.66 20.64
N ILE A 137 -6.29 -2.50 20.29
CA ILE A 137 -5.23 -2.37 19.27
C ILE A 137 -3.91 -2.82 19.86
N LEU A 138 -3.53 -2.29 21.02
CA LEU A 138 -2.21 -2.49 21.63
C LEU A 138 -1.94 -3.96 22.00
N GLU A 139 -2.93 -4.69 22.53
CA GLU A 139 -2.77 -6.11 22.89
C GLU A 139 -2.44 -7.02 21.70
N GLN A 140 -2.62 -6.54 20.46
CA GLN A 140 -2.26 -7.29 19.25
C GLN A 140 -0.77 -7.21 18.91
N PHE A 141 0.00 -6.33 19.57
CA PHE A 141 1.40 -6.07 19.23
C PHE A 141 2.32 -6.30 20.44
N ASP A 142 3.28 -7.21 20.32
CA ASP A 142 4.26 -7.52 21.38
C ASP A 142 5.05 -6.29 21.86
N LEU A 143 5.27 -5.33 20.97
CA LEU A 143 6.00 -4.08 21.25
C LEU A 143 5.18 -3.07 22.07
N ALA A 144 3.87 -3.26 22.21
CA ALA A 144 3.02 -2.36 22.98
C ALA A 144 3.01 -2.69 24.49
N TYR A 145 3.60 -3.83 24.88
CA TYR A 145 3.73 -4.20 26.29
C TYR A 145 4.91 -3.48 26.95
N ILE A 146 4.71 -3.06 28.21
CA ILE A 146 5.79 -2.59 29.07
C ILE A 146 6.38 -3.83 29.75
N TRP A 147 7.61 -4.17 29.38
CA TRP A 147 8.32 -5.31 29.93
C TRP A 147 9.04 -4.90 31.21
N GLU A 148 8.67 -5.49 32.34
CA GLU A 148 9.42 -5.37 33.59
C GLU A 148 10.45 -6.50 33.68
N CYS A 149 11.71 -6.15 33.97
CA CYS A 149 12.74 -7.15 34.22
C CYS A 149 12.43 -7.84 35.55
N THR A 150 12.30 -9.15 35.54
CA THR A 150 12.12 -9.94 36.78
C THR A 150 13.49 -10.22 37.40
N GLU A 151 13.64 -9.92 38.69
CA GLU A 151 14.84 -10.23 39.50
C GLU A 151 15.04 -11.73 39.74
#